data_AF-A0A9E7G9E6-F1
#
_entry.id   AF-A0A9E7G9E6-F1
#
_cell.length_a   1.000
_cell.length_b   1.000
_cell.length_c   1.000
_cell.angle_alpha   90.00
_cell.angle_beta   90.00
_cell.angle_gamma   90.00
#
_symmetry.space_group_name_H-M   'P 1'
#
loop_
_entity.id
_entity.type
_entity.pdbx_description
1 polymer ?
#
loop_
_entity_poly.entity_id
_entity_poly.type
_entity_poly.pdbx_seq_one_letter_code
_entity_poly.pdbx_strand_id
1 'polypeptide(L)'
;MKLMRVFDKPEEDQNDFILGNLKIAPDIYEALLHGNPVVALESTIISHGMPYPQNLQTAKEVEAIVRENGVVPATIAILDGVPCIGLNNVQLERLAKLGINAQKTSRRDIPHVVAAGSNGATTVSATMFFASKVGIPVFVTGGIGGVHRHGETTMDISSDLTELGKTPVAVISAGVKSILDIPRTLEYLETQGVTVAAYKTNEFPAFFSGTSGCKVPCRVDTPEQCARLIHANLKLGLGSGMLIAVPIPEKHVSAGNVIESAIQKALEEAKLKNVTGNAATPFLLARVNELTGGVVYGQHYEVEAEVYFRVMILTKYSDTLARENSSTMILMNSQLNKIMWRVLKFTAGEQPNAAVKEYSQLLASVSFVVQAYVILCLGRMASPIQWEFDGFLWLKRN
;
A
#
# COMPACT_ATOMS: atom_id res chain seq x y z
N MET A 1 8.51 -1.72 14.66
CA MET A 1 7.07 -1.95 14.38
C MET A 1 6.72 -3.35 14.84
N LYS A 2 5.95 -3.48 15.93
CA LYS A 2 5.51 -4.76 16.50
C LYS A 2 4.38 -5.31 15.63
N LEU A 3 4.63 -6.37 14.88
CA LEU A 3 3.57 -7.16 14.25
C LEU A 3 2.92 -8.06 15.31
N MET A 4 1.59 -8.13 15.26
CA MET A 4 0.67 -9.07 15.93
C MET A 4 0.18 -8.78 17.36
N ARG A 5 -1.12 -9.11 17.53
CA ARG A 5 -2.08 -8.99 18.67
C ARG A 5 -2.87 -7.67 18.61
N VAL A 6 -4.18 -7.65 18.36
CA VAL A 6 -5.28 -8.53 18.79
C VAL A 6 -6.34 -8.61 17.67
N PHE A 7 -6.71 -9.81 17.24
CA PHE A 7 -7.87 -10.05 16.37
C PHE A 7 -8.97 -10.65 17.25
N ASP A 8 -10.16 -10.06 17.24
CA ASP A 8 -11.34 -10.67 17.85
C ASP A 8 -12.02 -11.59 16.83
N LYS A 9 -12.54 -12.72 17.30
CA LYS A 9 -13.17 -13.75 16.47
C LYS A 9 -14.55 -13.24 15.98
N PRO A 10 -14.95 -13.43 14.71
CA PRO A 10 -16.21 -12.90 14.19
C PRO A 10 -17.45 -13.53 14.83
N GLU A 11 -18.53 -12.73 14.94
CA GLU A 11 -19.90 -13.20 15.21
C GLU A 11 -20.46 -13.95 13.99
N GLU A 12 -21.32 -14.93 14.27
CA GLU A 12 -21.59 -16.15 13.49
C GLU A 12 -22.27 -16.01 12.10
N ASP A 13 -22.27 -14.85 11.45
CA ASP A 13 -22.90 -14.68 10.12
C ASP A 13 -22.11 -13.81 9.12
N GLN A 14 -20.86 -13.44 9.43
CA GLN A 14 -20.00 -12.70 8.51
C GLN A 14 -18.57 -13.27 8.51
N ASN A 15 -18.12 -13.82 7.39
CA ASN A 15 -16.78 -14.42 7.20
C ASN A 15 -15.60 -13.42 7.26
N ASP A 16 -15.81 -12.19 7.75
CA ASP A 16 -14.78 -11.15 7.76
C ASP A 16 -14.13 -11.03 9.14
N PHE A 17 -12.84 -10.73 9.18
CA PHE A 17 -12.09 -10.53 10.42
C PHE A 17 -12.17 -9.07 10.88
N ILE A 18 -12.32 -8.85 12.19
CA ILE A 18 -12.40 -7.50 12.77
C ILE A 18 -11.06 -7.16 13.44
N LEU A 19 -10.41 -6.10 12.95
CA LEU A 19 -9.23 -5.48 13.58
C LEU A 19 -9.59 -4.08 14.08
N GLY A 20 -9.96 -3.98 15.35
CA GLY A 20 -10.55 -2.75 15.90
C GLY A 20 -11.87 -2.44 15.20
N ASN A 21 -11.94 -1.33 14.47
CA ASN A 21 -13.12 -0.93 13.70
C ASN A 21 -13.01 -1.27 12.20
N LEU A 22 -12.03 -2.07 11.79
CA LEU A 22 -11.79 -2.43 10.39
C LEU A 22 -12.32 -3.84 10.10
N LYS A 23 -13.07 -3.99 9.01
CA LYS A 23 -13.51 -5.27 8.47
C LYS A 23 -12.52 -5.74 7.39
N ILE A 24 -11.94 -6.91 7.55
CA ILE A 24 -10.94 -7.47 6.62
C ILE A 24 -11.51 -8.73 5.98
N ALA A 25 -11.53 -8.78 4.65
CA ALA A 25 -11.99 -9.96 3.92
C ALA A 25 -11.10 -11.19 4.25
N PRO A 26 -11.67 -12.40 4.32
CA PRO A 26 -10.95 -13.57 4.80
C PRO A 26 -9.75 -13.96 3.92
N ASP A 27 -9.83 -13.81 2.60
CA ASP A 27 -8.71 -14.08 1.69
C ASP A 27 -7.53 -13.13 1.91
N ILE A 28 -7.80 -11.85 2.21
CA ILE A 28 -6.77 -10.87 2.56
C ILE A 28 -6.17 -11.18 3.93
N TYR A 29 -7.01 -11.51 4.92
CA TYR A 29 -6.52 -11.88 6.24
C TYR A 29 -5.57 -13.08 6.17
N GLU A 30 -5.98 -14.15 5.47
CA GLU A 30 -5.16 -15.34 5.25
C GLU A 30 -3.87 -15.03 4.49
N ALA A 31 -3.94 -14.15 3.49
CA ALA A 31 -2.75 -13.72 2.75
C ALA A 31 -1.76 -12.97 3.65
N LEU A 32 -2.24 -12.02 4.45
CA LEU A 32 -1.42 -11.27 5.39
C LEU A 32 -0.81 -12.19 6.46
N LEU A 33 -1.57 -13.16 6.97
CA LEU A 33 -1.12 -14.11 7.99
C LEU A 33 0.00 -15.03 7.47
N HIS A 34 -0.09 -15.45 6.21
CA HIS A 34 0.91 -16.31 5.56
C HIS A 34 2.05 -15.53 4.88
N GLY A 35 2.02 -14.19 4.90
CA GLY A 35 3.02 -13.36 4.23
C GLY A 35 2.92 -13.41 2.69
N ASN A 36 1.76 -13.79 2.16
CA ASN A 36 1.45 -13.72 0.74
C ASN A 36 1.26 -12.26 0.30
N PRO A 37 1.56 -11.93 -0.96
CA PRO A 37 1.49 -10.56 -1.44
C PRO A 37 0.03 -10.09 -1.51
N VAL A 38 -0.23 -8.92 -0.92
CA VAL A 38 -1.51 -8.21 -0.99
C VAL A 38 -1.27 -6.82 -1.56
N VAL A 39 -2.19 -6.35 -2.40
CA VAL A 39 -2.15 -4.98 -2.96
C VAL A 39 -3.44 -4.25 -2.64
N ALA A 40 -3.31 -3.04 -2.09
CA ALA A 40 -4.46 -2.17 -1.90
C ALA A 40 -4.92 -1.60 -3.25
N LEU A 41 -6.23 -1.37 -3.39
CA LEU A 41 -6.86 -0.67 -4.51
C LEU A 41 -7.86 0.35 -3.94
N GLU A 42 -7.93 1.54 -4.52
CA GLU A 42 -8.86 2.59 -4.07
C GLU A 42 -10.27 2.39 -4.67
N SER A 43 -11.27 3.01 -4.04
CA SER A 43 -12.66 2.99 -4.52
C SER A 43 -13.14 4.29 -5.16
N THR A 44 -12.40 5.41 -5.03
CA THR A 44 -12.79 6.68 -5.65
C THR A 44 -12.88 6.56 -7.17
N ILE A 45 -11.97 5.83 -7.82
CA ILE A 45 -12.01 5.61 -9.27
C ILE A 45 -13.29 4.88 -9.70
N ILE A 46 -13.81 3.98 -8.85
CA ILE A 46 -15.04 3.22 -9.10
C ILE A 46 -16.26 4.14 -9.00
N SER A 47 -16.36 4.95 -7.95
CA SER A 47 -17.56 5.75 -7.70
C SER A 47 -17.58 7.11 -8.42
N HIS A 48 -16.41 7.73 -8.61
CA HIS A 48 -16.26 9.10 -9.11
C HIS A 48 -15.40 9.21 -10.38
N GLY A 49 -14.72 8.13 -10.77
CA GLY A 49 -13.83 8.12 -11.93
C GLY A 49 -14.50 7.65 -13.22
N MET A 50 -15.48 6.74 -13.12
CA MET A 50 -16.10 6.08 -14.27
C MET A 50 -17.63 5.91 -14.08
N PRO A 51 -18.43 5.97 -15.15
CA PRO A 51 -19.86 5.70 -15.08
C PRO A 51 -20.15 4.20 -14.88
N TYR A 52 -21.34 3.88 -14.37
CA TYR A 52 -21.85 2.51 -14.35
C TYR A 52 -22.40 2.12 -15.74
N PRO A 53 -22.17 0.88 -16.24
CA PRO A 53 -21.52 -0.27 -15.58
C PRO A 53 -19.99 -0.37 -15.77
N GLN A 54 -19.38 0.56 -16.52
CA GLN A 54 -17.95 0.51 -16.85
C GLN A 54 -17.08 0.49 -15.59
N ASN A 55 -17.42 1.28 -14.58
CA ASN A 55 -16.72 1.30 -13.30
C ASN A 55 -16.61 -0.08 -12.63
N LEU A 56 -17.69 -0.88 -12.63
CA LEU A 56 -17.72 -2.22 -12.06
C LEU A 56 -16.91 -3.19 -12.91
N GLN A 57 -17.05 -3.11 -14.23
CA GLN A 57 -16.30 -3.95 -15.15
C GLN A 57 -14.80 -3.73 -14.99
N THR A 58 -14.36 -2.48 -15.04
CA THR A 58 -12.99 -2.05 -14.78
C THR A 58 -12.50 -2.55 -13.43
N ALA A 59 -13.24 -2.35 -12.34
CA ALA A 59 -12.82 -2.82 -11.02
C ALA A 59 -12.62 -4.34 -10.98
N LYS A 60 -13.52 -5.12 -11.60
CA LYS A 60 -13.38 -6.58 -11.69
C LYS A 60 -12.18 -7.01 -12.54
N GLU A 61 -11.94 -6.32 -13.67
CA GLU A 61 -10.78 -6.56 -14.53
C GLU A 61 -9.46 -6.27 -13.80
N VAL A 62 -9.37 -5.15 -13.06
CA VAL A 62 -8.22 -4.84 -12.19
C VAL A 62 -7.97 -6.01 -11.24
N GLU A 63 -8.99 -6.42 -10.48
CA GLU A 63 -8.81 -7.46 -9.47
C GLU A 63 -8.48 -8.82 -10.08
N ALA A 64 -9.01 -9.14 -11.26
CA ALA A 64 -8.69 -10.36 -12.00
C ALA A 64 -7.21 -10.38 -12.39
N ILE A 65 -6.68 -9.30 -12.96
CA ILE A 65 -5.26 -9.18 -13.33
C ILE A 65 -4.36 -9.34 -12.11
N VAL A 66 -4.75 -8.75 -10.98
CA VAL A 66 -4.00 -8.91 -9.72
C VAL A 66 -3.95 -10.39 -9.31
N ARG A 67 -5.08 -11.09 -9.33
CA ARG A 67 -5.19 -12.52 -8.98
C ARG A 67 -4.42 -13.42 -9.96
N GLU A 68 -4.48 -13.15 -11.25
CA GLU A 68 -3.75 -13.89 -12.30
C GLU A 68 -2.22 -13.84 -12.09
N ASN A 69 -1.73 -12.79 -11.44
CA ASN A 69 -0.33 -12.65 -11.06
C ASN A 69 -0.01 -13.23 -9.67
N GLY A 70 -0.92 -13.97 -9.04
CA GLY A 70 -0.71 -14.60 -7.74
C GLY A 70 -0.69 -13.63 -6.56
N VAL A 71 -1.28 -12.44 -6.72
CA VAL A 71 -1.41 -11.42 -5.68
C VAL A 71 -2.87 -11.32 -5.24
N VAL A 72 -3.12 -11.03 -3.97
CA VAL A 72 -4.48 -10.83 -3.46
C VAL A 72 -4.87 -9.34 -3.55
N PRO A 73 -5.92 -8.97 -4.32
CA PRO A 73 -6.39 -7.59 -4.38
C PRO A 73 -7.20 -7.23 -3.13
N ALA A 74 -6.95 -6.05 -2.60
CA ALA A 74 -7.67 -5.46 -1.49
C ALA A 74 -8.30 -4.14 -1.90
N THR A 75 -9.47 -4.18 -2.55
CA THR A 75 -10.27 -2.98 -2.80
C THR A 75 -10.80 -2.42 -1.48
N ILE A 76 -10.49 -1.17 -1.16
CA ILE A 76 -10.79 -0.55 0.13
C ILE A 76 -11.92 0.48 -0.01
N ALA A 77 -12.94 0.40 0.83
CA ALA A 77 -14.03 1.38 0.91
C ALA A 77 -14.56 1.50 2.35
N ILE A 78 -15.47 2.43 2.60
CA ILE A 78 -16.28 2.47 3.83
C ILE A 78 -17.72 2.13 3.42
N LEU A 79 -18.30 1.08 4.00
CA LEU A 79 -19.67 0.65 3.72
C LEU A 79 -20.47 0.70 5.02
N ASP A 80 -21.58 1.43 5.00
CA ASP A 80 -22.45 1.63 6.17
C ASP A 80 -21.68 2.05 7.43
N GLY A 81 -20.73 2.97 7.27
CA GLY A 81 -19.84 3.46 8.34
C GLY A 81 -18.71 2.51 8.73
N VAL A 82 -18.61 1.32 8.12
CA VAL A 82 -17.55 0.34 8.42
C VAL A 82 -16.47 0.37 7.34
N PRO A 83 -15.21 0.69 7.67
CA PRO A 83 -14.11 0.51 6.73
C PRO A 83 -13.90 -0.98 6.39
N CYS A 84 -13.96 -1.29 5.11
CA CYS A 84 -13.81 -2.64 4.56
C CYS A 84 -12.51 -2.74 3.75
N ILE A 85 -11.69 -3.73 4.07
CA ILE A 85 -10.46 -4.08 3.37
C ILE A 85 -10.72 -5.34 2.57
N GLY A 86 -10.83 -5.20 1.27
CA GLY A 86 -11.35 -6.25 0.38
C GLY A 86 -12.86 -6.17 0.30
N LEU A 87 -13.37 -5.87 -0.90
CA LEU A 87 -14.80 -5.93 -1.19
C LEU A 87 -15.09 -7.25 -1.90
N ASN A 88 -16.14 -7.95 -1.48
CA ASN A 88 -16.68 -9.04 -2.28
C ASN A 88 -17.46 -8.50 -3.49
N ASN A 89 -17.82 -9.39 -4.42
CA ASN A 89 -18.53 -9.00 -5.65
C ASN A 89 -19.82 -8.20 -5.41
N VAL A 90 -20.58 -8.54 -4.36
CA VAL A 90 -21.85 -7.85 -4.02
C VAL A 90 -21.57 -6.44 -3.50
N GLN A 91 -20.59 -6.29 -2.63
CA GLN A 91 -20.15 -5.01 -2.09
C GLN A 91 -19.56 -4.10 -3.17
N LEU A 92 -18.75 -4.67 -4.07
CA LEU A 92 -18.15 -3.96 -5.19
C LEU A 92 -19.22 -3.46 -6.17
N GLU A 93 -20.19 -4.32 -6.52
CA GLU A 93 -21.32 -3.95 -7.36
C GLU A 93 -22.21 -2.88 -6.69
N ARG A 94 -22.45 -3.01 -5.39
CA ARG A 94 -23.19 -2.00 -4.61
C ARG A 94 -22.49 -0.64 -4.68
N LEU A 95 -21.18 -0.60 -4.43
CA LEU A 95 -20.40 0.64 -4.49
C LEU A 95 -20.41 1.26 -5.90
N ALA A 96 -20.27 0.43 -6.93
CA ALA A 96 -20.30 0.87 -8.33
C ALA A 96 -21.66 1.46 -8.73
N LYS A 97 -22.77 0.86 -8.27
CA LYS A 97 -24.13 1.38 -8.49
C LYS A 97 -24.42 2.65 -7.69
N LEU A 98 -23.88 2.77 -6.47
CA LEU A 98 -23.98 4.00 -5.68
C LEU A 98 -23.37 5.19 -6.42
N GLY A 99 -22.24 4.97 -7.11
CA GLY A 99 -21.56 6.01 -7.88
C GLY A 99 -21.28 7.24 -7.01
N ILE A 100 -21.63 8.42 -7.51
CA ILE A 100 -21.43 9.71 -6.82
C ILE A 100 -22.15 9.82 -5.47
N ASN A 101 -23.14 8.96 -5.18
CA ASN A 101 -23.82 8.94 -3.88
C ASN A 101 -22.95 8.34 -2.76
N ALA A 102 -21.89 7.59 -3.10
CA ALA A 102 -20.85 7.24 -2.13
C ALA A 102 -19.95 8.46 -1.93
N GLN A 103 -19.80 8.93 -0.70
CA GLN A 103 -19.01 10.13 -0.41
C GLN A 103 -17.55 9.92 -0.82
N LYS A 104 -17.00 10.83 -1.64
CA LYS A 104 -15.56 10.84 -1.92
C LYS A 104 -14.82 11.14 -0.62
N THR A 105 -14.00 10.18 -0.17
CA THR A 105 -13.47 10.15 1.20
C THR A 105 -11.95 10.26 1.18
N SER A 106 -11.42 11.43 1.55
CA SER A 106 -10.04 11.62 1.97
C SER A 106 -9.86 11.29 3.45
N ARG A 107 -8.62 11.22 3.93
CA ARG A 107 -8.31 10.92 5.34
C ARG A 107 -9.09 11.78 6.32
N ARG A 108 -9.30 13.07 6.02
CA ARG A 108 -10.03 13.99 6.91
C ARG A 108 -11.53 13.67 7.00
N ASP A 109 -12.08 13.03 5.96
CA ASP A 109 -13.51 12.75 5.84
C ASP A 109 -13.88 11.44 6.53
N ILE A 110 -12.90 10.56 6.80
CA ILE A 110 -13.11 9.23 7.43
C ILE A 110 -13.99 9.31 8.69
N PRO A 111 -13.69 10.17 9.71
CA PRO A 111 -14.48 10.19 10.93
C PRO A 111 -15.95 10.56 10.68
N HIS A 112 -16.21 11.46 9.72
CA HIS A 112 -17.55 11.87 9.35
C HIS A 112 -18.34 10.72 8.72
N VAL A 113 -17.74 10.04 7.72
CA VAL A 113 -18.40 8.93 7.02
C VAL A 113 -18.69 7.77 7.96
N VAL A 114 -17.72 7.42 8.83
CA VAL A 114 -17.85 6.37 9.84
C VAL A 114 -18.94 6.72 10.85
N ALA A 115 -18.89 7.91 11.45
CA ALA A 115 -19.86 8.32 12.45
C ALA A 115 -21.29 8.45 11.90
N ALA A 116 -21.42 8.81 10.63
CA ALA A 116 -22.72 8.92 9.96
C ALA A 116 -23.29 7.57 9.48
N GLY A 117 -22.60 6.44 9.68
CA GLY A 117 -23.04 5.16 9.13
C GLY A 117 -23.16 5.17 7.60
N SER A 118 -22.39 6.03 6.92
CA SER A 118 -22.54 6.32 5.50
C SER A 118 -21.57 5.52 4.63
N ASN A 119 -21.81 5.52 3.31
CA ASN A 119 -20.93 4.87 2.33
C ASN A 119 -19.89 5.86 1.80
N GLY A 120 -18.62 5.46 1.80
CA GLY A 120 -17.49 6.27 1.37
C GLY A 120 -16.60 5.55 0.36
N ALA A 121 -16.37 6.20 -0.78
CA ALA A 121 -15.36 5.80 -1.75
C ALA A 121 -14.02 6.43 -1.37
N THR A 122 -13.03 5.61 -0.99
CA THR A 122 -11.74 6.07 -0.48
C THR A 122 -10.88 6.61 -1.61
N THR A 123 -10.28 7.78 -1.40
CA THR A 123 -9.21 8.34 -2.25
C THR A 123 -7.88 7.71 -1.89
N VAL A 124 -6.85 7.93 -2.71
CA VAL A 124 -5.44 7.60 -2.41
C VAL A 124 -5.08 7.82 -0.94
N SER A 125 -5.31 9.01 -0.38
CA SER A 125 -4.98 9.28 1.03
C SER A 125 -5.69 8.38 2.04
N ALA A 126 -6.98 8.10 1.87
CA ALA A 126 -7.74 7.24 2.78
C ALA A 126 -7.39 5.75 2.58
N THR A 127 -7.18 5.32 1.33
CA THR A 127 -6.75 3.97 0.99
C THR A 127 -5.38 3.67 1.61
N MET A 128 -4.42 4.58 1.49
CA MET A 128 -3.11 4.46 2.14
C MET A 128 -3.23 4.33 3.66
N PHE A 129 -4.04 5.18 4.30
CA PHE A 129 -4.27 5.12 5.73
C PHE A 129 -4.74 3.72 6.16
N PHE A 130 -5.80 3.20 5.52
CA PHE A 130 -6.34 1.88 5.85
C PHE A 130 -5.38 0.73 5.50
N ALA A 131 -4.73 0.78 4.34
CA ALA A 131 -3.73 -0.21 3.93
C ALA A 131 -2.59 -0.33 4.96
N SER A 132 -2.06 0.80 5.43
CA SER A 132 -1.00 0.82 6.45
C SER A 132 -1.45 0.24 7.79
N LYS A 133 -2.73 0.43 8.17
CA LYS A 133 -3.29 -0.08 9.43
C LYS A 133 -3.35 -1.61 9.48
N VAL A 134 -3.53 -2.25 8.32
CA VAL A 134 -3.55 -3.71 8.20
C VAL A 134 -2.23 -4.30 7.69
N GLY A 135 -1.20 -3.46 7.50
CA GLY A 135 0.12 -3.92 7.08
C GLY A 135 0.26 -4.25 5.60
N ILE A 136 -0.60 -3.69 4.73
CA ILE A 136 -0.44 -3.78 3.27
C ILE A 136 0.56 -2.69 2.83
N PRO A 137 1.76 -3.04 2.33
CA PRO A 137 2.81 -2.06 2.08
C PRO A 137 2.75 -1.42 0.68
N VAL A 138 1.88 -1.90 -0.20
CA VAL A 138 1.81 -1.45 -1.60
C VAL A 138 0.37 -1.19 -2.03
N PHE A 139 0.19 -0.11 -2.77
CA PHE A 139 -1.08 0.37 -3.28
C PHE A 139 -0.92 0.74 -4.77
N VAL A 140 -1.89 0.33 -5.59
CA VAL A 140 -1.96 0.67 -7.02
C VAL A 140 -3.16 1.56 -7.30
N THR A 141 -2.92 2.66 -8.00
CA THR A 141 -3.96 3.57 -8.54
C THR A 141 -3.51 4.07 -9.91
N GLY A 142 -4.42 4.61 -10.72
CA GLY A 142 -4.08 5.26 -11.98
C GLY A 142 -3.08 6.41 -11.79
N GLY A 143 -3.42 7.38 -10.95
CA GLY A 143 -2.63 8.59 -10.76
C GLY A 143 -2.96 9.24 -9.42
N ILE A 144 -1.95 9.70 -8.70
CA ILE A 144 -2.17 10.38 -7.42
C ILE A 144 -2.72 11.80 -7.64
N GLY A 145 -3.34 12.38 -6.62
CA GLY A 145 -3.52 13.83 -6.54
C GLY A 145 -2.17 14.55 -6.35
N GLY A 146 -2.19 15.87 -6.43
CA GLY A 146 -0.97 16.68 -6.37
C GLY A 146 -1.25 18.15 -6.09
N VAL A 147 -0.26 18.99 -6.35
CA VAL A 147 -0.44 20.44 -6.33
C VAL A 147 -1.22 20.83 -7.58
N HIS A 148 -2.34 21.54 -7.43
CA HIS A 148 -3.10 22.02 -8.57
C HIS A 148 -2.34 23.16 -9.26
N ARG A 149 -2.67 23.43 -10.53
CA ARG A 149 -2.14 24.60 -11.23
C ARG A 149 -2.53 25.87 -10.47
N HIS A 150 -1.58 26.79 -10.32
CA HIS A 150 -1.70 27.97 -9.45
C HIS A 150 -1.80 27.67 -7.94
N GLY A 151 -1.42 26.46 -7.52
CA GLY A 151 -1.43 26.02 -6.12
C GLY A 151 -0.62 26.90 -5.17
N GLU A 152 0.38 27.63 -5.66
CA GLU A 152 1.13 28.65 -4.90
C GLU A 152 0.28 29.83 -4.45
N THR A 153 -0.85 30.08 -5.13
CA THR A 153 -1.79 31.16 -4.81
C THR A 153 -3.06 30.60 -4.17
N THR A 154 -3.63 29.54 -4.75
CA THR A 154 -4.91 28.97 -4.30
C THR A 154 -4.77 28.08 -3.08
N MET A 155 -3.56 27.56 -2.82
CA MET A 155 -3.30 26.51 -1.83
C MET A 155 -4.15 25.24 -2.06
N ASP A 156 -4.62 25.01 -3.29
CA ASP A 156 -5.32 23.80 -3.70
C ASP A 156 -4.31 22.66 -3.90
N ILE A 157 -4.07 21.91 -2.83
CA ILE A 157 -3.07 20.84 -2.75
C ILE A 157 -3.75 19.58 -2.24
N SER A 158 -3.60 18.49 -2.99
CA SER A 158 -4.18 17.20 -2.58
C SER A 158 -3.59 16.71 -1.26
N SER A 159 -4.47 16.24 -0.38
CA SER A 159 -4.11 15.54 0.86
C SER A 159 -3.28 14.28 0.63
N ASP A 160 -3.27 13.74 -0.60
CA ASP A 160 -2.47 12.57 -0.97
C ASP A 160 -0.97 12.82 -0.72
N LEU A 161 -0.49 14.04 -0.96
CA LEU A 161 0.92 14.38 -0.79
C LEU A 161 1.32 14.37 0.69
N THR A 162 0.48 14.95 1.55
CA THR A 162 0.70 14.90 3.01
C THR A 162 0.56 13.48 3.55
N GLU A 163 -0.31 12.66 2.96
CA GLU A 163 -0.43 11.25 3.34
C GLU A 163 0.82 10.44 2.97
N LEU A 164 1.34 10.64 1.76
CA LEU A 164 2.63 10.10 1.33
C LEU A 164 3.76 10.50 2.28
N GLY A 165 3.75 11.70 2.86
CA GLY A 165 4.76 12.12 3.84
C GLY A 165 4.75 11.35 5.16
N LYS A 166 3.67 10.65 5.52
CA LYS A 166 3.48 10.09 6.88
C LYS A 166 2.93 8.67 6.97
N THR A 167 2.70 8.03 5.83
CA THR A 167 2.10 6.69 5.76
C THR A 167 2.98 5.78 4.92
N PRO A 168 3.61 4.74 5.50
CA PRO A 168 4.63 3.91 4.85
C PRO A 168 4.00 2.89 3.89
N VAL A 169 3.40 3.40 2.82
CA VAL A 169 2.82 2.63 1.71
C VAL A 169 3.45 3.13 0.42
N ALA A 170 3.94 2.20 -0.40
CA ALA A 170 4.43 2.51 -1.72
C ALA A 170 3.25 2.57 -2.70
N VAL A 171 3.05 3.75 -3.30
CA VAL A 171 2.01 3.99 -4.29
C VAL A 171 2.62 3.87 -5.68
N ILE A 172 2.06 2.96 -6.48
CA ILE A 172 2.47 2.75 -7.85
C ILE A 172 1.38 3.32 -8.77
N SER A 173 1.76 4.24 -9.65
CA SER A 173 0.83 4.99 -10.51
C SER A 173 1.49 5.48 -11.79
N ALA A 174 0.74 6.08 -12.72
CA ALA A 174 1.28 6.76 -13.90
C ALA A 174 1.78 8.19 -13.58
N GLY A 175 2.14 8.44 -12.33
CA GLY A 175 2.52 9.76 -11.83
C GLY A 175 1.34 10.48 -11.18
N VAL A 176 1.21 11.77 -11.45
CA VAL A 176 0.11 12.61 -10.93
C VAL A 176 -0.86 12.90 -12.08
N LYS A 177 -2.16 13.00 -11.80
CA LYS A 177 -3.18 13.27 -12.82
C LYS A 177 -2.80 14.50 -13.69
N SER A 178 -2.98 14.41 -15.02
CA SER A 178 -2.51 15.41 -16.01
C SER A 178 -2.95 16.87 -15.77
N ILE A 179 -4.07 17.09 -15.07
CA ILE A 179 -4.56 18.43 -14.75
C ILE A 179 -3.72 19.17 -13.70
N LEU A 180 -2.75 18.49 -13.07
CA LEU A 180 -1.98 18.97 -11.93
C LEU A 180 -0.64 19.57 -12.33
N ASP A 181 -0.02 20.29 -11.40
CA ASP A 181 1.30 20.89 -11.54
C ASP A 181 2.40 19.90 -11.13
N ILE A 182 3.01 19.23 -12.11
CA ILE A 182 4.06 18.22 -11.87
C ILE A 182 5.29 18.83 -11.16
N PRO A 183 5.90 19.94 -11.64
CA PRO A 183 7.04 20.55 -10.95
C PRO A 183 6.76 20.84 -9.46
N ARG A 184 5.65 21.52 -9.15
CA ARG A 184 5.32 21.86 -7.76
C ARG A 184 4.99 20.62 -6.93
N THR A 185 4.40 19.60 -7.55
CA THR A 185 4.11 18.34 -6.86
C THR A 185 5.41 17.63 -6.46
N LEU A 186 6.43 17.62 -7.33
CA LEU A 186 7.73 17.04 -7.00
C LEU A 186 8.43 17.80 -5.86
N GLU A 187 8.43 19.13 -5.89
CA GLU A 187 8.97 19.97 -4.80
C GLU A 187 8.24 19.73 -3.46
N TYR A 188 6.92 19.57 -3.51
CA TYR A 188 6.13 19.28 -2.31
C TYR A 188 6.48 17.89 -1.75
N LEU A 189 6.60 16.88 -2.62
CA LEU A 189 6.96 15.52 -2.22
C LEU A 189 8.38 15.44 -1.64
N GLU A 190 9.33 16.19 -2.20
CA GLU A 190 10.65 16.38 -1.61
C GLU A 190 10.56 16.95 -0.19
N THR A 191 9.78 18.04 -0.03
CA THR A 191 9.55 18.67 1.29
C THR A 191 8.93 17.71 2.30
N GLN A 192 8.05 16.81 1.85
CA GLN A 192 7.42 15.78 2.70
C GLN A 192 8.31 14.56 2.97
N GLY A 193 9.55 14.51 2.45
CA GLY A 193 10.44 13.36 2.63
C GLY A 193 9.96 12.10 1.90
N VAL A 194 9.20 12.25 0.82
CA VAL A 194 8.66 11.15 0.02
C VAL A 194 9.70 10.72 -1.01
N THR A 195 10.03 9.43 -1.03
CA THR A 195 10.89 8.90 -2.11
C THR A 195 10.08 8.80 -3.40
N VAL A 196 10.51 9.53 -4.44
CA VAL A 196 9.91 9.48 -5.78
C VAL A 196 10.86 8.79 -6.74
N ALA A 197 10.40 7.73 -7.41
CA ALA A 197 11.14 7.01 -8.42
C ALA A 197 10.31 6.83 -9.70
N ALA A 198 10.96 6.70 -10.86
CA ALA A 198 10.30 6.32 -12.12
C ALA A 198 10.88 5.03 -12.70
N TYR A 199 9.99 4.24 -13.28
CA TYR A 199 10.33 2.95 -13.86
C TYR A 199 10.83 3.07 -15.30
N LYS A 200 12.07 2.65 -15.54
CA LYS A 200 12.76 2.60 -16.83
C LYS A 200 12.91 3.95 -17.55
N THR A 201 12.72 5.06 -16.86
CA THR A 201 12.85 6.42 -17.40
C THR A 201 13.54 7.35 -16.40
N ASN A 202 14.19 8.39 -16.91
CA ASN A 202 14.76 9.48 -16.11
C ASN A 202 13.79 10.67 -15.98
N GLU A 203 12.61 10.54 -16.54
CA GLU A 203 11.58 11.58 -16.59
C GLU A 203 10.35 11.14 -15.80
N PHE A 204 9.72 12.06 -15.10
CA PHE A 204 8.48 11.80 -14.40
C PHE A 204 7.33 11.72 -15.43
N PRO A 205 6.51 10.66 -15.47
CA PRO A 205 5.40 10.57 -16.40
C PRO A 205 4.27 11.54 -16.04
N ALA A 206 3.58 12.04 -17.05
CA ALA A 206 2.44 12.96 -16.94
C ALA A 206 1.11 12.22 -17.13
N PHE A 207 0.88 11.14 -16.39
CA PHE A 207 -0.34 10.31 -16.46
C PHE A 207 -0.56 9.76 -17.88
N PHE A 208 -1.27 10.46 -18.76
CA PHE A 208 -1.48 10.05 -20.16
C PHE A 208 -0.25 10.19 -21.06
N SER A 209 0.86 10.77 -20.60
CA SER A 209 2.10 10.84 -21.37
C SER A 209 3.28 10.26 -20.60
N GLY A 210 4.16 9.56 -21.31
CA GLY A 210 5.42 9.08 -20.77
C GLY A 210 6.43 10.18 -20.47
N THR A 211 6.16 11.41 -20.92
CA THR A 211 7.02 12.59 -20.76
C THR A 211 6.24 13.75 -20.11
N SER A 212 6.92 14.54 -19.29
CA SER A 212 6.40 15.74 -18.62
C SER A 212 7.35 16.95 -18.69
N GLY A 213 8.56 16.77 -19.21
CA GLY A 213 9.69 17.69 -19.10
C GLY A 213 10.36 17.72 -17.72
N CYS A 214 9.84 16.99 -16.72
CA CYS A 214 10.36 16.99 -15.35
C CYS A 214 11.24 15.77 -15.10
N LYS A 215 12.46 15.97 -14.60
CA LYS A 215 13.33 14.87 -14.20
C LYS A 215 12.80 14.18 -12.94
N VAL A 216 12.91 12.87 -12.87
CA VAL A 216 12.64 12.13 -11.64
C VAL A 216 13.86 12.13 -10.71
N PRO A 217 13.70 12.18 -9.38
CA PRO A 217 14.83 12.10 -8.44
C PRO A 217 15.57 10.75 -8.47
N CYS A 218 14.84 9.66 -8.72
CA CYS A 218 15.37 8.30 -8.72
C CYS A 218 14.84 7.50 -9.91
N ARG A 219 15.71 6.78 -10.60
CA ARG A 219 15.33 5.81 -11.64
C ARG A 219 15.47 4.38 -11.12
N VAL A 220 14.50 3.54 -11.45
CA VAL A 220 14.53 2.08 -11.22
C VAL A 220 14.21 1.35 -12.51
N ASP A 221 14.92 0.28 -12.85
CA ASP A 221 14.82 -0.39 -14.16
C ASP A 221 14.17 -1.79 -14.09
N THR A 222 14.04 -2.35 -12.88
CA THR A 222 13.51 -3.71 -12.66
C THR A 222 12.52 -3.75 -11.50
N PRO A 223 11.51 -4.65 -11.53
CA PRO A 223 10.61 -4.85 -10.41
C PRO A 223 11.34 -5.21 -9.11
N GLU A 224 12.46 -5.92 -9.18
CA GLU A 224 13.29 -6.25 -8.02
C GLU A 224 13.97 -5.02 -7.41
N GLN A 225 14.35 -4.03 -8.21
CA GLN A 225 14.86 -2.75 -7.68
C GLN A 225 13.75 -1.98 -6.96
N CYS A 226 12.54 -1.94 -7.53
CA CYS A 226 11.37 -1.36 -6.86
C CYS A 226 11.12 -2.04 -5.50
N ALA A 227 11.09 -3.37 -5.48
CA ALA A 227 10.93 -4.17 -4.27
C ALA A 227 11.99 -3.86 -3.21
N ARG A 228 13.27 -3.76 -3.59
CA ARG A 228 14.36 -3.40 -2.66
C ARG A 228 14.20 -1.99 -2.11
N LEU A 229 13.72 -1.04 -2.91
CA LEU A 229 13.50 0.33 -2.48
C LEU A 229 12.38 0.39 -1.42
N ILE A 230 11.26 -0.29 -1.67
CA ILE A 230 10.13 -0.43 -0.73
C ILE A 230 10.61 -1.09 0.56
N HIS A 231 11.33 -2.20 0.43
CA HIS A 231 11.86 -2.93 1.57
C HIS A 231 12.84 -2.08 2.41
N ALA A 232 13.73 -1.31 1.78
CA ALA A 232 14.67 -0.44 2.47
C ALA A 232 13.95 0.67 3.27
N ASN A 233 12.93 1.31 2.68
CA ASN A 233 12.12 2.32 3.37
C ASN A 233 11.48 1.75 4.65
N LEU A 234 10.85 0.58 4.55
CA LEU A 234 10.21 -0.09 5.68
C LEU A 234 11.22 -0.53 6.75
N LYS A 235 12.36 -1.09 6.34
CA LYS A 235 13.41 -1.60 7.24
C LYS A 235 14.11 -0.48 8.03
N LEU A 236 14.32 0.66 7.40
CA LEU A 236 14.87 1.86 8.04
C LEU A 236 13.83 2.58 8.92
N GLY A 237 12.54 2.24 8.78
CA GLY A 237 11.47 2.85 9.57
C GLY A 237 11.29 4.33 9.28
N LEU A 238 11.46 4.76 8.02
CA LEU A 238 11.41 6.17 7.63
C LEU A 238 10.02 6.80 7.86
N GLY A 239 8.96 5.99 7.88
CA GLY A 239 7.59 6.43 8.17
C GLY A 239 6.88 7.14 7.02
N SER A 240 7.61 7.63 6.02
CA SER A 240 7.05 8.13 4.77
C SER A 240 6.74 6.99 3.79
N GLY A 241 5.74 7.22 2.95
CA GLY A 241 5.44 6.41 1.78
C GLY A 241 6.40 6.69 0.64
N MET A 242 6.05 6.11 -0.52
CA MET A 242 6.86 6.23 -1.73
C MET A 242 5.95 6.38 -2.94
N LEU A 243 6.44 7.07 -3.96
CA LEU A 243 5.79 7.14 -5.26
C LEU A 243 6.68 6.47 -6.31
N ILE A 244 6.20 5.37 -6.90
CA ILE A 244 6.84 4.72 -8.04
C ILE A 244 6.01 5.01 -9.28
N ALA A 245 6.47 5.96 -10.08
CA ALA A 245 5.82 6.39 -11.30
C ALA A 245 6.18 5.45 -12.46
N VAL A 246 5.17 4.91 -13.12
CA VAL A 246 5.30 3.95 -14.23
C VAL A 246 4.70 4.58 -15.47
N PRO A 247 5.49 4.93 -16.49
CA PRO A 247 4.97 5.49 -17.74
C PRO A 247 3.90 4.60 -18.37
N ILE A 248 2.97 5.23 -19.09
CA ILE A 248 1.99 4.47 -19.87
C ILE A 248 2.69 3.54 -20.89
N PRO A 249 2.15 2.34 -21.14
CA PRO A 249 2.77 1.39 -22.07
C PRO A 249 2.80 1.91 -23.50
N GLU A 250 3.85 1.55 -24.25
CA GLU A 250 4.12 2.04 -25.61
C GLU A 250 2.91 1.96 -26.55
N LYS A 251 2.16 0.86 -26.48
CA LYS A 251 0.93 0.63 -27.28
C LYS A 251 -0.16 1.69 -27.07
N HIS A 252 -0.14 2.42 -25.96
CA HIS A 252 -1.13 3.45 -25.61
C HIS A 252 -0.58 4.88 -25.72
N VAL A 253 0.72 5.06 -26.00
CA VAL A 253 1.37 6.39 -26.06
C VAL A 253 0.71 7.32 -27.08
N SER A 254 0.35 6.80 -28.25
CA SER A 254 -0.35 7.57 -29.29
C SER A 254 -1.67 8.18 -28.77
N ALA A 255 -2.54 7.35 -28.19
CA ALA A 255 -3.82 7.79 -27.65
C ALA A 255 -3.64 8.72 -26.44
N GLY A 256 -2.70 8.38 -25.56
CA GLY A 256 -2.36 9.19 -24.39
C GLY A 256 -1.88 10.60 -24.76
N ASN A 257 -1.03 10.73 -25.78
CA ASN A 257 -0.54 12.04 -26.24
C ASN A 257 -1.66 12.92 -26.81
N VAL A 258 -2.69 12.34 -27.44
CA VAL A 258 -3.87 13.09 -27.91
C VAL A 258 -4.64 13.66 -26.73
N ILE A 259 -4.87 12.85 -25.70
CA ILE A 259 -5.57 13.27 -24.48
C ILE A 259 -4.75 14.34 -23.73
N GLU A 260 -3.45 14.12 -23.56
CA GLU A 260 -2.56 15.06 -22.89
C GLU A 260 -2.53 16.42 -23.62
N SER A 261 -2.45 16.41 -24.94
CA SER A 261 -2.51 17.64 -25.75
C SER A 261 -3.83 18.39 -25.57
N ALA A 262 -4.95 17.67 -25.49
CA ALA A 262 -6.26 18.26 -25.20
C ALA A 262 -6.31 18.88 -23.79
N ILE A 263 -5.71 18.23 -22.80
CA ILE A 263 -5.63 18.73 -21.42
C ILE A 263 -4.79 20.01 -21.34
N GLN A 264 -3.60 20.03 -21.96
CA GLN A 264 -2.76 21.23 -21.97
C GLN A 264 -3.47 22.40 -22.64
N LYS A 265 -4.14 22.17 -23.78
CA LYS A 265 -4.94 23.20 -24.44
C LYS A 265 -6.11 23.68 -23.56
N ALA A 266 -6.81 22.77 -22.89
CA ALA A 266 -7.89 23.15 -21.97
C ALA A 266 -7.38 23.98 -20.78
N LEU A 267 -6.21 23.66 -20.24
CA LEU A 267 -5.56 24.43 -19.17
C LEU A 267 -5.16 25.84 -19.64
N GLU A 268 -4.59 25.97 -20.83
CA GLU A 268 -4.28 27.26 -21.45
C GLU A 268 -5.54 28.11 -21.65
N GLU A 269 -6.60 27.51 -22.18
CA GLU A 269 -7.88 28.21 -22.38
C GLU A 269 -8.54 28.61 -21.06
N ALA A 270 -8.46 27.77 -20.03
CA ALA A 270 -8.96 28.09 -18.68
C ALA A 270 -8.24 29.33 -18.13
N LYS A 271 -6.91 29.37 -18.28
CA LYS A 271 -6.08 30.52 -17.88
C LYS A 271 -6.45 31.79 -18.65
N LEU A 272 -6.59 31.72 -19.98
CA LEU A 272 -6.97 32.87 -20.81
C LEU A 272 -8.37 33.40 -20.46
N LYS A 273 -9.28 32.52 -20.06
CA LYS A 273 -10.65 32.87 -19.65
C LYS A 273 -10.79 33.20 -18.16
N ASN A 274 -9.69 33.19 -17.39
CA ASN A 274 -9.67 33.36 -15.94
C ASN A 274 -10.63 32.41 -15.19
N VAL A 275 -10.80 31.19 -15.71
CA VAL A 275 -11.61 30.16 -15.04
C VAL A 275 -10.80 29.59 -13.87
N THR A 276 -11.27 29.84 -12.66
CA THR A 276 -10.56 29.50 -11.41
C THR A 276 -11.50 28.88 -10.37
N GLY A 277 -10.92 28.33 -9.31
CA GLY A 277 -11.67 27.72 -8.21
C GLY A 277 -12.57 26.56 -8.67
N ASN A 278 -13.78 26.50 -8.10
CA ASN A 278 -14.74 25.41 -8.36
C ASN A 278 -15.20 25.33 -9.83
N ALA A 279 -14.99 26.38 -10.64
CA ALA A 279 -15.33 26.40 -12.06
C ALA A 279 -14.26 25.72 -12.94
N ALA A 280 -13.04 25.56 -12.45
CA ALA A 280 -11.92 25.02 -13.22
C ALA A 280 -12.15 23.56 -13.62
N THR A 281 -12.51 22.68 -12.68
CA THR A 281 -12.68 21.26 -12.97
C THR A 281 -13.82 20.98 -13.98
N PRO A 282 -15.03 21.54 -13.84
CA PRO A 282 -16.08 21.36 -14.84
C PRO A 282 -15.69 21.89 -16.22
N PHE A 283 -15.01 23.04 -16.28
CA PHE A 283 -14.52 23.61 -17.53
C PHE A 283 -13.50 22.69 -18.22
N LEU A 284 -12.51 22.20 -17.46
CA LEU A 284 -11.46 21.32 -18.00
C LEU A 284 -12.07 20.02 -18.54
N LEU A 285 -12.96 19.39 -17.79
CA LEU A 285 -13.60 18.14 -18.23
C LEU A 285 -14.43 18.34 -19.50
N ALA A 286 -15.26 19.40 -19.54
CA ALA A 286 -16.06 19.71 -20.73
C ALA A 286 -15.18 19.99 -21.95
N ARG A 287 -14.11 20.77 -21.77
CA ARG A 287 -13.23 21.16 -22.87
C ARG A 287 -12.38 20.00 -23.38
N VAL A 288 -11.86 19.17 -22.48
CA VAL A 288 -11.10 17.97 -22.84
C VAL A 288 -12.00 16.98 -23.60
N ASN A 289 -13.25 16.82 -23.18
CA ASN A 289 -14.22 16.00 -23.90
C ASN A 289 -14.52 16.53 -25.32
N GLU A 290 -14.67 17.85 -25.47
CA GLU A 290 -14.88 18.48 -26.77
C GLU A 290 -13.67 18.30 -27.70
N LEU A 291 -12.46 18.55 -27.17
CA LEU A 291 -11.20 18.47 -27.92
C LEU A 291 -10.81 17.04 -28.34
N THR A 292 -11.30 16.04 -27.61
CA THR A 292 -11.06 14.61 -27.91
C THR A 292 -12.22 13.95 -28.65
N GLY A 293 -13.27 14.71 -29.00
CA GLY A 293 -14.42 14.18 -29.74
C GLY A 293 -15.25 13.14 -28.98
N GLY A 294 -15.36 13.25 -27.65
CA GLY A 294 -16.09 12.29 -26.83
C GLY A 294 -15.26 11.11 -26.30
N VAL A 295 -14.01 10.95 -26.76
CA VAL A 295 -13.15 9.81 -26.42
C VAL A 295 -12.79 9.75 -24.93
N VAL A 296 -12.86 10.89 -24.23
CA VAL A 296 -12.59 10.96 -22.78
C VAL A 296 -13.63 10.19 -21.95
N TYR A 297 -14.86 10.04 -22.44
CA TYR A 297 -15.91 9.24 -21.80
C TYR A 297 -16.19 7.91 -22.50
N GLY A 298 -15.78 7.78 -23.76
CA GLY A 298 -16.02 6.62 -24.60
C GLY A 298 -14.72 5.97 -25.06
N GLN A 299 -14.46 4.78 -24.51
CA GLN A 299 -13.62 3.69 -25.04
C GLN A 299 -12.26 3.46 -24.33
N HIS A 300 -12.20 2.35 -23.60
CA HIS A 300 -11.09 1.40 -23.49
C HIS A 300 -9.66 1.92 -23.30
N TYR A 301 -9.44 2.83 -22.35
CA TYR A 301 -8.08 3.08 -21.87
C TYR A 301 -8.02 2.95 -20.34
N GLU A 302 -6.96 2.28 -19.91
CA GLU A 302 -6.38 2.31 -18.56
C GLU A 302 -7.03 1.45 -17.48
N VAL A 303 -6.82 0.14 -17.64
CA VAL A 303 -6.70 -0.78 -16.50
C VAL A 303 -5.65 -1.84 -16.81
N GLU A 304 -5.76 -2.48 -17.97
CA GLU A 304 -5.07 -3.76 -18.18
C GLU A 304 -3.55 -3.62 -18.15
N ALA A 305 -3.04 -2.65 -18.90
CA ALA A 305 -1.61 -2.46 -19.05
C ALA A 305 -0.99 -1.69 -17.86
N GLU A 306 -1.80 -0.90 -17.15
CA GLU A 306 -1.42 -0.19 -15.94
C GLU A 306 -1.27 -1.14 -14.74
N VAL A 307 -2.26 -1.99 -14.50
CA VAL A 307 -2.28 -2.92 -13.36
C VAL A 307 -1.26 -4.02 -13.55
N TYR A 308 -1.10 -4.56 -14.77
CA TYR A 308 -0.20 -5.67 -15.06
C TYR A 308 1.25 -5.39 -14.63
N PHE A 309 1.82 -4.25 -15.03
CA PHE A 309 3.19 -3.89 -14.65
C PHE A 309 3.33 -3.54 -13.17
N ARG A 310 2.32 -2.91 -12.58
CA ARG A 310 2.32 -2.51 -11.17
C ARG A 310 2.21 -3.73 -10.23
N VAL A 311 1.56 -4.80 -10.68
CA VAL A 311 1.45 -6.07 -9.93
C VAL A 311 2.73 -6.93 -10.03
N MET A 312 3.51 -6.84 -11.10
CA MET A 312 4.82 -7.53 -11.16
C MET A 312 5.81 -7.03 -10.09
N ILE A 313 5.72 -5.77 -9.66
CA ILE A 313 6.56 -5.25 -8.56
C ILE A 313 6.26 -6.00 -7.25
N LEU A 314 5.02 -6.43 -7.06
CA LEU A 314 4.54 -7.07 -5.84
C LEU A 314 4.97 -8.53 -5.71
N THR A 315 4.91 -9.30 -6.78
CA THR A 315 5.43 -10.68 -6.77
C THR A 315 6.91 -10.69 -6.41
N LYS A 316 7.68 -9.74 -6.94
CA LYS A 316 9.10 -9.57 -6.61
C LYS A 316 9.36 -9.02 -5.23
N TYR A 317 8.46 -8.20 -4.68
CA TYR A 317 8.53 -7.80 -3.28
C TYR A 317 8.34 -9.00 -2.34
N SER A 318 7.35 -9.86 -2.58
CA SER A 318 7.17 -11.10 -1.82
C SER A 318 8.37 -12.04 -1.94
N ASP A 319 8.93 -12.22 -3.15
CA ASP A 319 10.17 -13.00 -3.34
C ASP A 319 11.34 -12.45 -2.52
N THR A 320 11.47 -11.12 -2.47
CA THR A 320 12.52 -10.43 -1.72
C THR A 320 12.36 -10.65 -0.22
N LEU A 321 11.13 -10.52 0.30
CA LEU A 321 10.81 -10.83 1.69
C LEU A 321 11.04 -12.30 2.03
N ALA A 322 10.61 -13.22 1.16
CA ALA A 322 10.78 -14.65 1.37
C ALA A 322 12.27 -15.06 1.42
N ARG A 323 13.11 -14.45 0.57
CA ARG A 323 14.58 -14.66 0.59
C ARG A 323 15.22 -14.09 1.85
N GLU A 324 14.81 -12.91 2.32
CA GLU A 324 15.30 -12.35 3.58
C GLU A 324 14.83 -13.18 4.79
N ASN A 325 13.56 -13.59 4.83
CA ASN A 325 13.03 -14.45 5.88
C ASN A 325 13.73 -15.81 5.89
N SER A 326 14.02 -16.38 4.72
CA SER A 326 14.81 -17.62 4.59
C SER A 326 16.25 -17.41 5.09
N SER A 327 16.88 -16.28 4.75
CA SER A 327 18.23 -15.95 5.22
C SER A 327 18.26 -15.72 6.73
N THR A 328 17.23 -15.06 7.28
CA THR A 328 17.05 -14.82 8.71
C THR A 328 16.74 -16.12 9.45
N MET A 329 15.95 -17.02 8.86
CA MET A 329 15.69 -18.37 9.36
C MET A 329 16.95 -19.24 9.30
N ILE A 330 17.78 -19.13 8.27
CA ILE A 330 19.08 -19.81 8.18
C ILE A 330 20.04 -19.26 9.24
N LEU A 331 20.05 -17.93 9.46
CA LEU A 331 20.86 -17.30 10.50
C LEU A 331 20.36 -17.70 11.91
N MET A 332 19.04 -17.70 12.14
CA MET A 332 18.41 -18.17 13.37
C MET A 332 18.66 -19.66 13.58
N ASN A 333 18.53 -20.51 12.56
CA ASN A 333 18.85 -21.93 12.64
C ASN A 333 20.34 -22.17 12.86
N SER A 334 21.23 -21.34 12.29
CA SER A 334 22.67 -21.39 12.57
C SER A 334 22.97 -21.04 14.03
N GLN A 335 22.31 -20.00 14.57
CA GLN A 335 22.45 -19.61 15.97
C GLN A 335 21.82 -20.64 16.92
N LEU A 336 20.62 -21.15 16.60
CA LEU A 336 19.94 -22.23 17.33
C LEU A 336 20.74 -23.53 17.28
N ASN A 337 21.34 -23.90 16.15
CA ASN A 337 22.22 -25.05 16.04
C ASN A 337 23.50 -24.88 16.85
N LYS A 338 24.09 -23.66 16.90
CA LYS A 338 25.22 -23.35 17.79
C LYS A 338 24.83 -23.47 19.27
N ILE A 339 23.64 -22.98 19.63
CA ILE A 339 23.09 -23.11 20.98
C ILE A 339 22.87 -24.59 21.32
N MET A 340 22.22 -25.34 20.44
CA MET A 340 21.91 -26.76 20.63
C MET A 340 23.19 -27.63 20.71
N TRP A 341 24.22 -27.35 19.90
CA TRP A 341 25.53 -28.01 20.01
C TRP A 341 26.24 -27.73 21.34
N ARG A 342 26.10 -26.52 21.88
CA ARG A 342 26.67 -26.15 23.18
C ARG A 342 25.87 -26.75 24.34
N VAL A 343 24.56 -26.88 24.21
CA VAL A 343 23.69 -27.62 25.14
C VAL A 343 24.01 -29.12 25.14
N LEU A 344 24.32 -29.71 23.98
CA LEU A 344 24.75 -31.11 23.89
C LEU A 344 26.13 -31.34 24.55
N LYS A 345 27.06 -30.38 24.45
CA LYS A 345 28.31 -30.39 25.24
C LYS A 345 28.06 -30.28 26.75
N PHE A 346 27.06 -29.50 27.16
CA PHE A 346 26.65 -29.38 28.56
C PHE A 346 26.11 -30.71 29.12
N THR A 347 25.29 -31.45 28.36
CA THR A 347 24.84 -32.81 28.76
C THR A 347 25.97 -33.85 28.80
N ALA A 348 27.16 -33.51 28.26
CA ALA A 348 28.35 -34.36 28.28
C ALA A 348 29.34 -34.06 29.43
N GLY A 349 28.98 -33.19 30.40
CA GLY A 349 29.63 -33.19 31.74
C GLY A 349 30.56 -32.02 32.12
N GLU A 350 30.40 -30.82 31.56
CA GLU A 350 31.19 -29.63 31.99
C GLU A 350 30.49 -28.78 33.06
N GLN A 351 31.28 -28.16 33.95
CA GLN A 351 30.85 -27.65 35.26
C GLN A 351 29.89 -26.44 35.24
N PRO A 352 28.98 -26.31 36.25
CA PRO A 352 27.75 -25.50 36.15
C PRO A 352 27.91 -23.98 36.30
N ASN A 353 28.92 -23.49 37.02
CA ASN A 353 28.84 -22.14 37.61
C ASN A 353 29.34 -20.97 36.74
N ALA A 354 30.18 -21.22 35.73
CA ALA A 354 30.60 -20.15 34.79
C ALA A 354 29.56 -19.93 33.67
N ALA A 355 28.81 -20.98 33.30
CA ALA A 355 27.93 -21.00 32.15
C ALA A 355 26.58 -20.30 32.38
N VAL A 356 26.03 -20.30 33.60
CA VAL A 356 24.74 -19.65 33.91
C VAL A 356 24.81 -18.13 33.67
N LYS A 357 25.97 -17.52 33.95
CA LYS A 357 26.19 -16.08 33.77
C LYS A 357 26.27 -15.70 32.27
N GLU A 358 26.97 -16.50 31.46
CA GLU A 358 27.01 -16.33 30.00
C GLU A 358 25.67 -16.66 29.31
N TYR A 359 24.93 -17.66 29.81
CA TYR A 359 23.63 -18.07 29.25
C TYR A 359 22.57 -16.96 29.41
N SER A 360 22.59 -16.25 30.55
CA SER A 360 21.72 -15.10 30.80
C SER A 360 22.01 -13.93 29.85
N GLN A 361 23.29 -13.67 29.55
CA GLN A 361 23.70 -12.64 28.58
C GLN A 361 23.34 -13.00 27.15
N LEU A 362 23.44 -14.28 26.77
CA LEU A 362 23.07 -14.74 25.43
C LEU A 362 21.55 -14.71 25.22
N LEU A 363 20.75 -15.17 26.19
CA LEU A 363 19.28 -15.09 26.13
C LEU A 363 18.80 -13.64 26.03
N ALA A 364 19.44 -12.69 26.74
CA ALA A 364 19.12 -11.27 26.63
C ALA A 364 19.41 -10.67 25.24
N SER A 365 20.25 -11.33 24.43
CA SER A 365 20.63 -10.86 23.09
C SER A 365 19.74 -11.36 21.95
N VAL A 366 18.73 -12.21 22.23
CA VAL A 366 17.83 -12.81 21.22
C VAL A 366 16.38 -12.39 21.42
N SER A 367 15.65 -12.23 20.32
CA SER A 367 14.21 -11.89 20.33
C SER A 367 13.40 -12.81 21.24
N PHE A 368 12.41 -12.26 21.94
CA PHE A 368 11.50 -12.96 22.87
C PHE A 368 10.84 -14.20 22.26
N VAL A 369 10.63 -14.23 20.94
CA VAL A 369 10.07 -15.38 20.21
C VAL A 369 11.03 -16.58 20.23
N VAL A 370 12.35 -16.32 20.18
CA VAL A 370 13.38 -17.35 20.26
C VAL A 370 13.51 -17.89 21.68
N GLN A 371 13.41 -17.01 22.68
CA GLN A 371 13.38 -17.43 24.09
C GLN A 371 12.21 -18.39 24.35
N ALA A 372 11.00 -18.05 23.88
CA ALA A 372 9.83 -18.90 24.04
C ALA A 372 9.97 -20.26 23.31
N TYR A 373 10.54 -20.27 22.10
CA TYR A 373 10.76 -21.49 21.32
C TYR A 373 11.80 -22.42 21.97
N VAL A 374 12.92 -21.87 22.45
CA VAL A 374 13.97 -22.64 23.14
C VAL A 374 13.44 -23.24 24.46
N ILE A 375 12.65 -22.48 25.23
CA ILE A 375 12.02 -22.97 26.46
C ILE A 375 11.04 -24.11 26.16
N LEU A 376 10.24 -24.00 25.10
CA LEU A 376 9.30 -25.05 24.67
C LEU A 376 10.01 -26.32 24.18
N CYS A 377 11.12 -26.18 23.46
CA CYS A 377 11.92 -27.32 23.00
C CYS A 377 12.63 -28.05 24.16
N LEU A 378 13.19 -27.29 25.12
CA LEU A 378 13.83 -27.87 26.31
C LEU A 378 12.81 -28.53 27.25
N GLY A 379 11.61 -27.95 27.39
CA GLY A 379 10.51 -28.52 28.18
C GLY A 379 9.97 -29.86 27.63
N ARG A 380 10.23 -30.18 26.36
CA ARG A 380 9.87 -31.48 25.76
C ARG A 380 10.97 -32.55 25.87
N MET A 381 12.20 -32.17 26.22
CA MET A 381 13.33 -33.10 26.35
C MET A 381 13.53 -33.63 27.79
N ALA A 382 12.87 -33.03 28.80
CA ALA A 382 12.94 -33.47 30.18
C ALA A 382 11.71 -34.33 30.56
N SER A 383 11.94 -35.59 30.94
CA SER A 383 10.96 -36.39 31.69
C SER A 383 10.72 -35.78 33.09
N PRO A 384 9.59 -36.07 33.77
CA PRO A 384 9.01 -35.18 34.77
C PRO A 384 9.83 -35.14 36.05
N ILE A 385 10.71 -34.16 36.16
CA ILE A 385 11.23 -33.67 37.43
C ILE A 385 10.56 -32.32 37.66
N GLN A 386 9.79 -32.24 38.75
CA GLN A 386 9.05 -31.05 39.17
C GLN A 386 9.94 -29.80 39.12
N TRP A 387 9.60 -28.85 38.25
CA TRP A 387 10.04 -27.48 38.39
C TRP A 387 8.99 -26.76 39.24
N GLU A 388 9.29 -26.57 40.53
CA GLU A 388 8.55 -25.65 41.37
C GLU A 388 8.68 -24.22 40.83
N PHE A 389 7.59 -23.47 41.01
CA PHE A 389 7.17 -22.32 40.23
C PHE A 389 7.86 -21.00 40.65
N ASP A 390 9.17 -20.99 40.89
CA ASP A 390 9.87 -19.83 41.49
C ASP A 390 10.72 -18.99 40.52
N GLY A 391 10.72 -19.30 39.22
CA GLY A 391 11.47 -18.53 38.21
C GLY A 391 10.76 -17.27 37.69
N PHE A 392 9.44 -17.18 37.80
CA PHE A 392 8.67 -16.12 37.13
C PHE A 392 8.63 -14.79 37.92
N LEU A 393 9.05 -14.80 39.19
CA LEU A 393 9.02 -13.62 40.06
C LEU A 393 10.32 -12.82 40.11
N TRP A 394 11.44 -13.32 39.57
CA TRP A 394 12.73 -12.61 39.62
C TRP A 394 12.88 -11.51 38.56
N LEU A 395 12.20 -11.63 37.41
CA LEU A 395 12.28 -10.65 36.31
C LEU A 395 11.41 -9.40 36.50
N LYS A 396 10.70 -9.26 37.63
CA LYS A 396 9.90 -8.07 37.94
C LYS A 396 10.58 -7.10 38.91
N ARG A 397 11.85 -7.33 39.29
CA ARG A 397 12.53 -6.52 40.31
C ARG A 397 13.99 -6.12 40.05
N ASN A 398 14.51 -6.22 38.83
CA ASN A 398 15.75 -5.52 38.45
C ASN A 398 15.63 -4.92 37.05
#